data_AF-A0A2W4RN61-F1
#
_entry.id   AF-A0A2W4RN61-F1
#
_cell.length_a   1.000
_cell.length_b   1.000
_cell.length_c   1.000
_cell.angle_alpha   90.00
_cell.angle_beta   90.00
_cell.angle_gamma   90.00
#
_symmetry.space_group_name_H-M   'P 1'
#
loop_
_entity.id
_entity.type
_entity.pdbx_description
1 polymer ?
#
loop_
_entity_poly.entity_id
_entity_poly.type
_entity_poly.pdbx_seq_one_letter_code
_entity_poly.pdbx_strand_id
1 'polypeptide(L)' 'MKLLFPNRNCFHVTEFCGFNGVMCAYFAATGRMDSAKLLYKALVEVAPDSELTRFPLRFMYPSVPGRLEKLMKLLRLLKR' A
#
# COMPACT_ATOMS: atom_id res chain seq x y z
N MET A 1 0.34 -12.47 17.00
CA MET A 1 -0.67 -13.48 16.58
C MET A 1 -0.75 -14.70 17.50
N LYS A 2 0.33 -15.38 17.90
CA LYS A 2 0.27 -16.45 18.92
C LYS A 2 -0.42 -16.03 20.24
N LEU A 3 -0.34 -14.74 20.59
CA LEU A 3 -1.05 -14.15 21.71
C LEU A 3 -2.59 -14.14 21.55
N LEU A 4 -3.08 -13.99 20.32
CA LEU A 4 -4.53 -13.90 20.00
C LEU A 4 -5.10 -15.22 19.47
N PHE A 5 -4.27 -15.98 18.74
CA PHE A 5 -4.61 -17.26 18.10
C PHE A 5 -3.48 -18.27 18.36
N PRO A 6 -3.35 -18.78 19.60
CA PRO A 6 -2.21 -19.62 20.00
C PRO A 6 -2.10 -20.93 19.20
N ASN A 7 -3.25 -21.48 18.78
CA ASN A 7 -3.35 -22.76 18.09
C ASN A 7 -3.07 -22.67 16.59
N ARG A 8 -2.95 -21.45 16.02
CA ARG A 8 -2.64 -21.28 14.60
C ARG A 8 -1.14 -21.29 14.36
N ASN A 9 -0.72 -22.01 13.33
CA ASN A 9 0.66 -22.06 12.86
C ASN A 9 0.83 -21.47 11.44
N CYS A 10 -0.26 -20.98 10.84
CA CYS A 10 -0.26 -20.29 9.56
C CYS A 10 -1.05 -18.98 9.67
N PHE A 11 -0.72 -18.02 8.81
CA PHE A 11 -1.48 -16.79 8.66
C PHE A 11 -2.70 -17.03 7.77
N HIS A 12 -3.79 -16.35 8.09
CA HIS A 12 -4.91 -16.25 7.18
C HIS A 12 -4.55 -15.30 6.03
N VAL A 13 -5.07 -15.59 4.83
CA VAL A 13 -4.76 -14.80 3.63
C VAL A 13 -5.08 -13.31 3.81
N THR A 14 -6.14 -12.98 4.55
CA THR A 14 -6.52 -11.58 4.84
C THR A 14 -5.52 -10.86 5.73
N GLU A 15 -4.83 -11.56 6.63
CA GLU A 15 -3.79 -10.97 7.50
C GLU A 15 -2.55 -10.64 6.66
N PHE A 16 -2.17 -11.57 5.77
CA PHE A 16 -1.10 -11.33 4.80
C PHE A 16 -1.44 -10.16 3.89
N CYS A 17 -2.61 -10.17 3.25
CA CYS A 17 -3.03 -9.12 2.33
C CYS A 17 -3.21 -7.77 3.02
N GLY A 18 -3.77 -7.75 4.23
CA GLY A 18 -4.00 -6.51 4.98
C GLY A 18 -2.69 -5.83 5.35
N PHE A 19 -1.74 -6.59 5.92
CA PHE A 19 -0.44 -6.06 6.27
C PHE A 19 0.34 -5.59 5.03
N ASN A 20 0.47 -6.44 4.01
CA ASN A 20 1.24 -6.10 2.81
C ASN A 20 0.59 -4.98 2.00
N GLY A 21 -0.74 -4.89 1.97
CA GLY A 21 -1.47 -3.79 1.33
C GLY A 21 -1.17 -2.44 1.96
N VAL A 22 -1.16 -2.37 3.29
CA VAL A 22 -0.79 -1.15 4.04
C VAL A 22 0.68 -0.79 3.81
N MET A 23 1.59 -1.76 3.90
CA MET A 23 3.02 -1.53 3.68
C MET A 23 3.32 -1.09 2.24
N CYS A 24 2.63 -1.67 1.26
CA CYS A 24 2.71 -1.27 -0.13
C CYS A 24 2.28 0.19 -0.32
N ALA A 25 1.15 0.57 0.26
CA ALA A 25 0.67 1.96 0.23
C ALA A 25 1.67 2.92 0.90
N TYR A 26 2.23 2.55 2.05
CA TYR A 26 3.23 3.32 2.77
C TYR A 26 4.48 3.57 1.93
N PHE A 27 5.07 2.52 1.34
CA PHE A 27 6.25 2.67 0.51
C PHE A 27 5.97 3.49 -0.76
N ALA A 28 4.79 3.33 -1.35
CA ALA A 28 4.39 4.15 -2.48
C ALA A 28 4.27 5.64 -2.09
N ALA A 29 3.61 5.93 -0.96
CA ALA A 29 3.43 7.29 -0.47
C ALA A 29 4.74 7.99 -0.07
N THR A 30 5.76 7.22 0.33
CA THR A 30 7.10 7.70 0.70
C THR A 30 8.10 7.70 -0.47
N GLY A 31 7.66 7.35 -1.69
CA GLY A 31 8.49 7.37 -2.89
C GLY A 31 9.39 6.14 -3.08
N ARG A 32 9.31 5.14 -2.19
CA ARG A 32 10.08 3.89 -2.27
C ARG A 32 9.40 2.87 -3.20
N MET A 33 9.32 3.21 -4.48
CA MET A 33 8.46 2.46 -5.41
C MET A 33 8.90 1.02 -5.67
N ASP A 34 10.18 0.70 -5.61
CA ASP A 34 10.61 -0.69 -5.84
C ASP A 34 10.14 -1.62 -4.73
N SER A 35 10.19 -1.16 -3.47
CA SER A 35 9.63 -1.88 -2.33
C SER A 35 8.11 -2.03 -2.45
N ALA A 36 7.40 -0.99 -2.88
CA ALA A 36 5.95 -1.07 -3.10
C ALA A 36 5.60 -2.07 -4.22
N LYS A 37 6.31 -2.05 -5.35
CA LYS A 37 6.11 -3.01 -6.45
C LYS A 37 6.36 -4.45 -6.02
N LEU A 38 7.39 -4.69 -5.22
CA LEU A 38 7.68 -6.03 -4.69
C LEU A 38 6.52 -6.56 -3.86
N LEU A 39 6.00 -5.76 -2.93
CA LEU A 39 4.85 -6.14 -2.11
C LEU A 39 3.57 -6.29 -2.93
N TYR A 40 3.34 -5.40 -3.90
CA TYR A 40 2.19 -5.49 -4.80
C TYR A 40 2.22 -6.78 -5.62
N LYS A 41 3.39 -7.18 -6.13
CA LYS A 41 3.55 -8.45 -6.85
C LYS A 41 3.14 -9.64 -5.96
N ALA A 42 3.59 -9.66 -4.71
CA ALA A 42 3.21 -10.71 -3.77
C ALA A 42 1.68 -10.72 -3.46
N LEU A 43 1.05 -9.54 -3.39
CA LEU A 43 -0.41 -9.44 -3.22
C LEU A 43 -1.17 -10.02 -4.42
N VAL A 44 -0.73 -9.72 -5.64
CA VAL A 44 -1.32 -10.25 -6.88
C VAL A 44 -1.14 -11.77 -6.99
N GLU A 45 0.03 -12.29 -6.58
CA GLU A 45 0.29 -13.74 -6.59
C GLU A 45 -0.59 -14.50 -5.59
N VAL A 46 -0.84 -13.92 -4.41
CA VAL A 46 -1.58 -14.60 -3.33
C VAL A 46 -3.09 -14.43 -3.43
N ALA A 47 -3.57 -13.24 -3.78
CA ALA A 47 -5.00 -12.92 -3.81
C ALA A 47 -5.32 -11.83 -4.85
N PRO A 48 -5.29 -12.15 -6.16
CA PRO A 48 -5.44 -11.15 -7.22
C PRO A 48 -6.76 -10.39 -7.20
N ASP A 49 -7.86 -11.07 -6.82
CA ASP A 49 -9.20 -10.51 -6.83
C ASP A 49 -9.62 -9.84 -5.51
N SER A 50 -8.74 -9.82 -4.52
CA SER A 50 -9.01 -9.23 -3.22
C SER A 50 -9.07 -7.70 -3.28
N GLU A 51 -10.03 -7.10 -2.58
CA GLU A 51 -10.09 -5.65 -2.39
C GLU A 51 -8.81 -5.10 -1.74
N LEU A 52 -8.14 -5.90 -0.91
CA LEU A 52 -6.88 -5.55 -0.27
C LEU A 52 -5.72 -5.44 -1.27
N THR A 53 -5.79 -6.18 -2.38
CA THR A 53 -4.82 -6.07 -3.49
C THR A 53 -5.08 -4.80 -4.29
N ARG A 54 -6.33 -4.34 -4.40
CA ARG A 54 -6.68 -3.06 -5.06
C ARG A 54 -6.35 -1.84 -4.22
N PHE A 55 -6.43 -1.96 -2.89
CA PHE A 55 -6.18 -0.87 -1.93
C PHE A 55 -4.93 -0.02 -2.23
N PRO A 56 -3.72 -0.59 -2.40
CA PRO A 56 -2.49 0.19 -2.57
C PRO A 56 -2.37 0.90 -3.92
N LEU A 57 -3.14 0.52 -4.95
CA LEU A 57 -3.03 1.10 -6.30
C LEU A 57 -3.26 2.61 -6.31
N ARG A 58 -4.13 3.13 -5.43
CA ARG A 58 -4.40 4.56 -5.28
C ARG A 58 -3.15 5.37 -4.87
N PHE A 59 -2.20 4.72 -4.20
CA PHE A 59 -0.95 5.33 -3.73
C PHE A 59 0.20 5.09 -4.71
N MET A 60 0.21 3.94 -5.38
CA MET A 60 1.22 3.59 -6.40
C MET A 60 1.03 4.40 -7.68
N TYR A 61 -0.23 4.62 -8.07
CA TYR A 61 -0.62 5.32 -9.29
C TYR A 61 -1.64 6.41 -8.97
N PRO A 62 -1.25 7.45 -8.19
CA PRO A 62 -2.14 8.55 -7.92
C PRO A 62 -2.49 9.23 -9.25
N SER A 63 -3.78 9.43 -9.48
CA SER A 63 -4.30 10.11 -10.66
C SER A 63 -3.65 11.50 -10.77
N VAL A 64 -3.40 11.93 -12.02
CA VAL A 64 -2.70 13.19 -12.36
C VAL A 64 -3.23 14.42 -11.59
N PRO A 65 -4.55 14.58 -11.35
CA PRO A 65 -5.08 15.70 -10.58
C PRO A 65 -4.56 15.76 -9.13
N GLY A 66 -4.43 14.62 -8.44
CA GLY A 66 -3.95 14.57 -7.06
C GLY A 66 -2.46 14.91 -6.92
N ARG A 67 -1.66 14.64 -7.96
CA ARG A 67 -0.24 15.03 -8.02
C ARG A 67 -0.08 16.54 -8.18
N LEU A 68 -0.89 17.16 -9.04
CA LEU A 68 -0.93 18.61 -9.24
C LEU A 68 -1.39 19.34 -7.98
N GLU A 69 -2.40 18.83 -7.28
CA GLU A 69 -2.88 19.42 -6.03
C GLU A 69 -1.78 19.43 -4.95
N LYS A 70 -1.06 18.31 -4.79
CA LYS A 70 0.05 18.21 -3.83
C LYS A 70 1.20 19.16 -4.18
N LEU A 71 1.53 19.29 -5.47
CA LEU A 71 2.56 20.21 -5.96
C LEU A 71 2.16 21.68 -5.75
N MET A 72 0.91 22.04 -6.07
CA MET A 72 0.36 23.37 -5.81
C MET A 72 0.38 23.71 -4.32
N LYS A 73 0.06 22.76 -3.45
CA LYS A 73 0.14 22.94 -1.99
C LYS A 73 1.57 23.19 -1.53
N LEU A 74 2.55 22.48 -2.09
CA LEU A 74 3.97 22.66 -1.81
C LEU A 74 4.48 24.04 -2.29
N LEU A 75 4.10 24.45 -3.50
CA LEU A 75 4.47 25.75 -4.06
C LEU A 75 3.89 26.92 -3.26
N ARG A 76 2.69 26.77 -2.69
CA ARG A 76 2.09 27.76 -1.77
C ARG A 76 2.85 27.86 -0.44
N LEU A 77 3.42 26.76 0.04
CA LEU A 77 4.22 26.74 1.28
C LEU A 77 5.61 27.36 1.09
N LEU A 78 6.21 27.22 -0.10
CA LEU A 78 7.50 27.83 -0.46
C LEU A 78 7.41 29.32 -0.82
N LYS A 79 6.19 29.84 -1.05
CA LYS A 79 5.91 31.26 -1.35
C LYS A 79 5.50 32.09 -0.12
N ARG A 80 5.52 31.49 1.08
CA ARG A 80 5.39 32.19 2.38
C ARG A 80 6.77 32.32 3.00
#